data_AF-D1AS08-F1
#
_entry.id   AF-D1AS08-F1
#
_cell.length_a   1.000
_cell.length_b   1.000
_cell.length_c   1.000
_cell.angle_alpha   90.00
_cell.angle_beta   90.00
_cell.angle_gamma   90.00
#
_symmetry.space_group_name_H-M   'P 1'
#
loop_
_entity.id
_entity.type
_entity.pdbx_description
1 polymer ?
#
loop_
_entity_poly.entity_id
_entity_poly.type
_entity_poly.pdbx_seq_one_letter_code
_entity_poly.pdbx_strand_id
1 'polypeptide(L)'
;MASLRKLISIKEDEYNKINNYAQKERITFSEFVRKAANFYIDKQEEIELGQYLKENCDSVSKEEQADIENWIKELKNHTDYDFNEGSEITLEKIIQGNL
;
A
#
# COMPACT_ATOMS: atom_id res chain seq x y z
N MET A 1 1.52 -27.03 -11.07
CA MET A 1 0.31 -26.35 -10.54
C MET A 1 -0.78 -26.36 -11.60
N ALA A 2 -2.04 -26.52 -11.21
CA ALA A 2 -3.17 -26.53 -12.14
C ALA A 2 -3.57 -25.10 -12.52
N SER A 3 -3.90 -24.87 -13.80
CA SER A 3 -4.46 -23.61 -14.26
C SER A 3 -5.99 -23.62 -14.09
N LEU A 4 -6.54 -22.53 -13.55
CA LEU A 4 -7.98 -22.34 -13.40
C LEU A 4 -8.48 -21.37 -14.47
N ARG A 5 -9.57 -21.73 -15.15
CA ARG A 5 -10.26 -20.86 -16.11
C ARG A 5 -11.42 -20.15 -15.42
N LYS A 6 -11.47 -18.82 -15.55
CA LYS A 6 -12.57 -17.98 -15.08
C LYS A 6 -13.06 -17.11 -16.23
N LEU A 7 -14.38 -16.90 -16.28
CA LEU A 7 -15.04 -16.02 -17.24
C LEU A 7 -15.29 -14.69 -16.55
N ILE A 8 -15.10 -13.59 -17.28
CA ILE A 8 -15.37 -12.23 -16.80
C ILE A 8 -16.27 -11.53 -17.81
N SER A 9 -17.14 -10.64 -17.32
CA SER A 9 -17.89 -9.71 -18.16
C SER A 9 -17.19 -8.36 -18.15
N ILE A 10 -16.93 -7.81 -19.32
CA ILE A 10 -16.24 -6.54 -19.52
C ILE A 10 -16.94 -5.80 -20.66
N LYS A 11 -16.94 -4.47 -20.63
CA LYS A 11 -17.48 -3.70 -21.75
C LYS A 11 -16.60 -3.85 -22.99
N GLU A 12 -17.20 -3.69 -24.16
CA GLU A 12 -16.51 -3.90 -25.44
C GLU A 12 -15.37 -2.90 -25.66
N ASP A 13 -15.57 -1.63 -25.28
CA ASP A 13 -14.56 -0.58 -25.35
C ASP A 13 -13.37 -0.86 -24.44
N GLU A 14 -13.62 -1.31 -23.20
CA GLU A 14 -12.60 -1.73 -22.25
C GLU A 14 -11.83 -2.96 -22.77
N TYR A 15 -12.53 -3.96 -23.31
CA TYR A 15 -11.92 -5.13 -23.93
C TYR A 15 -11.00 -4.72 -25.08
N ASN A 16 -11.48 -3.90 -26.01
CA ASN A 16 -10.70 -3.46 -27.16
C ASN A 16 -9.45 -2.69 -26.73
N LYS A 17 -9.57 -1.79 -25.75
CA LYS A 17 -8.42 -1.06 -25.19
C LYS A 17 -7.37 -2.00 -24.63
N ILE A 18 -7.78 -2.95 -23.77
CA ILE A 18 -6.86 -3.89 -23.11
C ILE A 18 -6.25 -4.85 -24.13
N ASN A 19 -7.05 -5.44 -25.01
CA ASN A 19 -6.60 -6.41 -25.99
C ASN A 19 -5.64 -5.78 -27.02
N ASN A 20 -5.92 -4.56 -27.48
CA ASN A 20 -5.01 -3.84 -28.37
C ASN A 20 -3.64 -3.57 -27.71
N TYR A 21 -3.63 -3.24 -26.42
CA TYR A 21 -2.38 -3.08 -25.67
C TYR A 21 -1.64 -4.42 -25.54
N ALA A 22 -2.33 -5.47 -25.11
CA ALA A 22 -1.75 -6.80 -24.97
C ALA A 22 -1.13 -7.30 -26.29
N GLN A 23 -1.80 -7.07 -27.42
CA GLN A 23 -1.28 -7.41 -28.74
C GLN A 23 -0.01 -6.62 -29.12
N LYS A 24 0.06 -5.32 -28.79
CA LYS A 24 1.28 -4.51 -29.00
C LYS A 24 2.46 -5.08 -28.22
N GLU A 25 2.21 -5.51 -26.99
CA GLU A 25 3.19 -6.17 -26.11
C GLU A 25 3.41 -7.66 -26.44
N ARG A 26 2.78 -8.18 -27.51
CA ARG A 26 2.87 -9.58 -27.96
C ARG A 26 2.53 -10.61 -26.89
N ILE A 27 1.58 -10.27 -26.02
CA ILE A 27 1.05 -11.17 -24.98
C ILE A 27 -0.45 -11.36 -25.14
N THR A 28 -0.98 -12.40 -24.51
CA THR A 28 -2.43 -12.65 -24.51
C THR A 28 -3.17 -11.70 -23.56
N PHE A 29 -4.46 -11.47 -23.83
CA PHE A 29 -5.34 -10.73 -22.93
C PHE A 29 -5.27 -11.27 -21.49
N SER A 30 -5.38 -12.59 -21.32
CA SER A 30 -5.35 -13.23 -20.00
C SER A 30 -4.01 -13.04 -19.28
N GLU A 31 -2.89 -13.04 -20.01
CA GLU A 31 -1.57 -12.75 -19.43
C GLU A 31 -1.46 -11.30 -18.99
N PHE A 32 -1.94 -10.36 -19.80
CA PHE A 32 -1.94 -8.96 -19.42
C PHE A 32 -2.81 -8.72 -18.18
N VAL A 33 -4.04 -9.24 -18.15
CA VAL A 33 -4.94 -9.11 -17.00
C VAL A 33 -4.32 -9.70 -15.74
N ARG A 34 -3.70 -10.88 -15.84
CA ARG A 34 -3.01 -11.51 -14.71
C ARG A 34 -1.84 -10.66 -14.21
N LYS A 35 -0.99 -10.17 -15.12
CA LYS A 35 0.16 -9.31 -14.77
C LYS A 35 -0.30 -8.00 -14.13
N ALA A 36 -1.31 -7.36 -14.70
CA ALA A 36 -1.86 -6.10 -14.19
C ALA A 36 -2.49 -6.28 -12.80
N ALA A 37 -3.23 -7.37 -12.58
CA ALA A 37 -3.82 -7.68 -11.28
C ALA A 37 -2.74 -7.90 -10.21
N ASN A 38 -1.73 -8.72 -10.50
CA ASN A 38 -0.61 -8.93 -9.57
C ASN A 38 0.13 -7.63 -9.30
N PHE A 39 0.49 -6.87 -10.34
CA PHE A 39 1.15 -5.58 -10.17
C PHE A 39 0.34 -4.61 -9.30
N TYR A 40 -0.98 -4.60 -9.45
CA TYR A 40 -1.84 -3.78 -8.60
C TYR A 40 -1.82 -4.27 -7.14
N ILE A 41 -1.95 -5.58 -6.91
CA ILE A 41 -1.89 -6.16 -5.57
C ILE A 41 -0.55 -5.85 -4.91
N ASP A 42 0.55 -6.18 -5.57
CA ASP A 42 1.91 -5.93 -5.08
C ASP A 42 2.08 -4.44 -4.75
N LYS A 43 1.64 -3.55 -5.64
CA LYS A 43 1.68 -2.10 -5.39
C LYS A 43 0.85 -1.69 -4.19
N GLN A 44 -0.33 -2.29 -3.97
CA GLN A 44 -1.19 -1.97 -2.83
C GLN A 44 -0.64 -2.53 -1.50
N GLU A 45 -0.05 -3.72 -1.53
CA GLU A 45 0.55 -4.37 -0.36
C GLU A 45 1.87 -3.69 0.03
N GLU A 46 2.62 -3.17 -0.95
CA GLU A 46 3.86 -2.41 -0.74
C GLU A 46 3.65 -0.90 -0.57
N ILE A 47 2.41 -0.40 -0.44
CA ILE A 47 2.22 1.03 -0.13
C ILE A 47 2.80 1.28 1.26
N GLU A 48 3.93 1.98 1.30
CA GLU A 48 4.48 2.49 2.55
C GLU A 48 3.40 3.29 3.28
N LEU A 49 3.23 3.05 4.58
CA LEU A 49 2.22 3.69 5.41
C LEU A 49 2.19 5.22 5.22
N GLY A 50 3.36 5.85 5.05
CA GLY A 50 3.47 7.29 4.77
C GLY A 50 2.84 7.72 3.43
N GLN A 51 2.97 6.91 2.38
CA GLN A 51 2.34 7.18 1.09
C GLN A 51 0.82 6.97 1.17
N TYR A 52 0.37 5.91 1.86
CA TYR A 52 -1.05 5.66 2.10
C TYR A 52 -1.73 6.83 2.82
N LEU A 53 -1.12 7.30 3.92
CA LEU A 53 -1.64 8.41 4.70
C LEU A 53 -1.69 9.70 3.87
N LYS A 54 -0.68 9.96 3.04
CA LYS A 54 -0.65 11.15 2.20
C LYS A 54 -1.73 11.16 1.10
N GLU A 55 -2.06 9.99 0.57
CA GLU A 55 -3.06 9.86 -0.50
C GLU A 55 -4.50 9.83 0.03
N ASN A 56 -4.71 9.41 1.29
CA ASN A 56 -6.05 9.13 1.85
C ASN A 56 -6.43 9.97 3.08
N CYS A 57 -5.50 10.72 3.67
CA CYS A 57 -5.76 11.58 4.82
C CYS A 57 -5.45 13.04 4.50
N ASP A 58 -6.33 13.94 4.93
CA ASP A 58 -6.07 15.37 4.86
C ASP A 58 -4.90 15.74 5.77
N SER A 59 -4.16 16.76 5.37
CA SER A 59 -3.11 17.32 6.23
C SER A 59 -3.75 17.93 7.47
N VAL A 60 -3.16 17.67 8.64
CA VAL A 60 -3.55 18.34 9.89
C VAL A 60 -3.40 19.85 9.76
N SER A 61 -4.17 20.60 10.55
CA SER A 61 -4.04 22.05 10.60
C SER A 61 -2.65 22.46 11.11
N LYS A 62 -2.24 23.69 10.82
CA LYS A 62 -0.94 24.22 11.30
C LYS A 62 -0.86 24.29 12.82
N GLU A 63 -1.99 24.51 13.47
CA GLU A 63 -2.11 24.57 14.94
C GLU A 63 -1.90 23.18 15.54
N GLU A 64 -2.61 22.17 15.05
CA GLU A 64 -2.45 20.78 15.50
C GLU A 64 -1.02 20.25 15.22
N GLN A 65 -0.45 20.59 14.06
CA GLN A 65 0.93 20.23 13.74
C GLN A 65 1.93 20.86 14.72
N ALA A 66 1.72 22.12 15.11
CA ALA A 66 2.59 22.82 16.06
C ALA A 66 2.50 22.21 17.47
N ASP A 67 1.31 21.78 17.89
CA ASP A 67 1.12 21.10 19.17
C ASP A 67 1.85 19.75 19.20
N ILE A 68 1.74 18.96 18.14
CA ILE A 68 2.47 17.69 17.98
C ILE A 68 3.99 17.91 18.01
N GLU A 69 4.48 18.92 17.29
CA GLU A 69 5.91 19.26 17.28
C GLU A 69 6.43 19.69 18.65
N ASN A 70 5.62 20.41 19.42
CA ASN A 70 5.96 20.78 20.80
C ASN A 70 6.01 19.57 21.71
N TRP A 71 5.03 18.66 21.63
CA TRP A 71 5.05 17.40 22.40
C TRP A 71 6.31 16.57 22.10
N ILE A 72 6.69 16.45 20.82
CA ILE A 72 7.92 15.74 20.43
C ILE A 72 9.17 16.40 21.00
N LYS A 73 9.24 17.74 21.01
CA LYS A 73 10.36 18.48 21.62
C LYS A 73 10.43 18.26 23.13
N GLU A 74 9.30 18.27 23.82
CA GLU A 74 9.22 18.02 25.26
C GLU A 74 9.69 16.59 25.59
N LEU A 75 9.22 15.59 24.83
CA LEU A 75 9.66 14.20 24.97
C LEU A 75 11.17 14.03 24.71
N LYS A 76 11.76 14.77 23.76
CA LYS A 76 13.20 14.75 23.51
C LYS A 76 14.06 15.31 24.63
N ASN A 77 13.50 16.22 25.42
CA ASN A 77 14.19 16.85 26.54
C ASN A 77 14.03 16.04 27.84
N HIS A 78 13.19 15.01 27.84
CA HIS A 78 13.03 14.08 28.95
C HIS A 78 14.18 13.06 28.96
N THR A 79 14.95 13.04 30.05
CA THR A 79 16.18 12.23 30.21
C THR A 79 15.92 10.73 30.37
N ASP A 80 14.66 10.36 30.54
CA ASP A 80 14.15 9.01 30.81
C ASP A 80 13.56 8.32 29.56
N TYR A 81 13.55 9.00 28.41
CA TYR A 81 13.01 8.44 27.17
C TYR A 81 14.13 8.16 26.15
N ASP A 82 14.47 6.89 25.94
CA ASP A 82 15.39 6.49 24.87
C ASP A 82 14.59 6.26 23.57
N PHE A 83 14.82 7.13 22.59
CA PHE A 83 14.22 7.02 21.25
C PHE A 83 14.63 5.76 20.49
N ASN A 84 15.64 5.02 20.98
CA ASN A 84 16.08 3.75 20.42
C ASN A 84 15.53 2.54 21.18
N GLU A 85 14.77 2.73 22.26
CA GLU A 85 14.18 1.63 23.05
C GLU A 85 12.92 1.02 22.42
N GLY A 86 12.44 1.60 21.32
CA GLY A 86 11.37 1.03 20.50
C GLY A 86 11.89 -0.05 19.56
N SER A 87 11.18 -1.18 19.48
CA SER A 87 11.40 -2.16 18.42
C SER A 87 10.23 -2.16 17.45
N GLU A 88 10.52 -2.34 16.16
CA GLU A 88 9.48 -2.52 15.17
C GLU A 88 8.72 -3.83 15.44
N ILE A 89 7.41 -3.70 15.65
CA ILE A 89 6.51 -4.84 15.80
C ILE A 89 5.87 -5.12 14.45
N THR A 90 6.02 -6.35 13.97
CA THR A 90 5.36 -6.79 12.74
C THR A 90 3.92 -7.20 13.02
N LEU A 91 3.06 -7.12 11.99
CA LEU A 91 1.66 -7.55 12.09
C LEU A 91 1.53 -9.01 12.54
N GLU A 92 2.47 -9.86 12.14
CA GLU A 92 2.51 -11.27 12.54
C GLU A 92 2.69 -11.44 14.04
N LYS A 93 3.53 -10.62 14.68
CA LYS A 93 3.72 -10.65 16.15
C LYS A 93 2.45 -10.25 16.89
N ILE A 94 1.74 -9.24 16.38
CA ILE A 94 0.45 -8.78 16.93
C ILE A 94 -0.60 -9.89 16.83
N ILE A 95 -0.73 -10.49 15.64
CA ILE A 95 -1.73 -11.53 15.37
C ILE A 95 -1.44 -12.81 16.19
N GLN A 96 -0.17 -13.11 16.45
CA GLN A 96 0.25 -14.24 17.28
C GLN A 96 0.13 -13.98 18.79
N GLY A 97 -0.24 -12.76 19.22
CA GLY A 97 -0.36 -12.40 20.63
C GLY A 97 0.98 -12.33 21.37
N ASN A 98 2.10 -12.22 20.63
CA ASN A 98 3.45 -12.10 21.18
C ASN A 98 3.87 -10.63 21.12
N LEU A 99 3.31 -9.84 22.04
CA LEU A 99 3.72 -8.46 22.32
C LEU A 99 4.71 -8.45 23.49
#